data_AF-A0A959DCZ9-F1
#
_entry.id   AF-A0A959DCZ9-F1
#
_cell.length_a   1.000
_cell.length_b   1.000
_cell.length_c   1.000
_cell.angle_alpha   90.00
_cell.angle_beta   90.00
_cell.angle_gamma   90.00
#
_symmetry.space_group_name_H-M   'P 1'
#
loop_
_entity.id
_entity.type
_entity.pdbx_description
1 polymer ?
#
loop_
_entity_poly.entity_id
_entity_poly.type
_entity_poly.pdbx_seq_one_letter_code
_entity_poly.pdbx_strand_id
1 'polypeptide(L)'
;MQGRNFEVNIISTVKTTKHLKGEYLEEWLNQNFRLFKYGGELEEIFILFSVDGDTPTSRYQHHPEDHFLELAIALPEKELHNAGEKETLLLMASALLTALQSIPKHAAGAFDIAAFRADFAEMVA
;
A
#
# COMPACT_ATOMS: atom_id res chain seq x y z
N MET A 1 11.56 14.53 15.63
CA MET A 1 11.51 13.33 14.78
C MET A 1 10.42 13.56 13.76
N GLN A 2 10.80 13.78 12.50
CA GLN A 2 9.85 13.88 11.40
C GLN A 2 9.19 12.50 11.21
N GLY A 3 7.88 12.50 10.95
CA GLY A 3 7.05 11.29 10.96
C GLY A 3 7.43 10.31 9.86
N ARG A 4 7.37 9.01 10.20
CA ARG A 4 7.47 7.89 9.26
C ARG A 4 6.11 7.69 8.61
N ASN A 5 6.08 7.70 7.29
CA ASN A 5 4.83 7.85 6.53
C ASN A 5 4.66 6.75 5.48
N PHE A 6 3.41 6.57 5.07
CA PHE A 6 3.05 5.87 3.84
C PHE A 6 3.07 6.87 2.68
N GLU A 7 3.51 6.41 1.51
CA GLU A 7 3.38 7.12 0.24
C GLU A 7 2.60 6.22 -0.73
N VAL A 8 1.49 6.72 -1.28
CA VAL A 8 0.62 5.96 -2.17
C VAL A 8 0.63 6.55 -3.58
N ASN A 9 1.19 5.79 -4.51
CA ASN A 9 1.27 6.14 -5.91
C ASN A 9 0.32 5.26 -6.75
N ILE A 10 -0.49 5.90 -7.59
CA ILE A 10 -1.41 5.19 -8.50
C ILE A 10 -0.90 5.33 -9.93
N ILE A 11 -0.62 4.20 -10.56
CA ILE A 11 -0.30 4.10 -11.97
C ILE A 11 -1.56 3.63 -12.69
N SER A 12 -2.09 4.46 -13.59
CA SER A 12 -3.22 4.07 -14.42
C SER A 12 -3.09 4.61 -15.83
N THR A 13 -3.31 3.73 -16.79
CA THR A 13 -3.39 4.03 -18.22
C THR A 13 -4.83 4.28 -18.69
N VAL A 14 -5.83 4.00 -17.85
CA VAL A 14 -7.26 4.05 -18.19
C VAL A 14 -7.90 5.33 -17.64
N LYS A 15 -8.73 6.01 -18.44
CA LYS A 15 -9.47 7.24 -18.06
C LYS A 15 -10.52 7.04 -16.94
N THR A 16 -10.66 5.83 -16.39
CA THR A 16 -11.65 5.41 -15.38
C THR A 16 -11.32 5.87 -13.96
N THR A 17 -10.21 6.59 -13.76
CA THR A 17 -9.62 6.86 -12.44
C THR A 17 -10.10 8.11 -11.71
N LYS A 18 -11.23 8.72 -12.10
CA LYS A 18 -11.71 9.93 -11.41
C LYS A 18 -11.90 9.75 -9.90
N HIS A 19 -12.11 8.50 -9.45
CA HIS A 19 -12.32 8.12 -8.05
C HIS A 19 -11.07 7.47 -7.40
N LEU A 20 -10.03 7.18 -8.18
CA LEU A 20 -8.77 6.63 -7.70
C LEU A 20 -7.90 7.77 -7.18
N LYS A 21 -8.06 8.06 -5.88
CA LYS A 21 -7.31 9.10 -5.18
C LYS A 21 -6.42 8.44 -4.12
N GLY A 22 -5.17 8.20 -4.51
CA GLY A 22 -4.16 7.58 -3.64
C GLY A 22 -3.96 8.36 -2.35
N GLU A 23 -4.03 9.68 -2.46
CA GLU A 23 -4.00 10.65 -1.36
C GLU A 23 -4.98 10.30 -0.23
N TYR A 24 -6.19 9.83 -0.52
CA TYR A 24 -7.16 9.48 0.52
C TYR A 24 -6.77 8.22 1.29
N LEU A 25 -6.23 7.23 0.60
CA LEU A 25 -5.70 6.04 1.26
C LEU A 25 -4.45 6.39 2.06
N GLU A 26 -3.57 7.22 1.51
CA GLU A 26 -2.36 7.70 2.18
C GLU A 26 -2.69 8.45 3.47
N GLU A 27 -3.59 9.44 3.41
CA GLU A 27 -4.04 10.18 4.59
C GLU A 27 -4.64 9.23 5.63
N TRP A 28 -5.48 8.29 5.21
CA TRP A 28 -6.08 7.32 6.11
C TRP A 28 -5.02 6.42 6.76
N LEU A 29 -4.05 5.92 5.99
CA LEU A 29 -2.94 5.12 6.50
C LEU A 29 -2.11 5.91 7.51
N ASN A 30 -1.74 7.14 7.17
CA ASN A 30 -0.95 8.04 8.02
C ASN A 30 -1.72 8.55 9.24
N GLN A 31 -3.05 8.51 9.23
CA GLN A 31 -3.87 8.80 10.42
C GLN A 31 -3.91 7.61 11.38
N ASN A 32 -4.09 6.40 10.86
CA ASN A 32 -4.39 5.22 11.67
C ASN A 32 -3.14 4.42 12.09
N PHE A 33 -2.09 4.44 11.28
CA PHE A 33 -0.89 3.64 11.51
C PHE A 33 0.32 4.53 11.78
N ARG A 34 1.25 4.00 12.58
CA ARG A 34 2.54 4.63 12.84
C ARG A 34 3.63 3.59 12.68
N LEU A 35 4.45 3.71 11.64
CA LEU A 35 5.41 2.69 11.25
C LEU A 35 6.40 2.32 12.36
N PHE A 36 6.79 3.27 13.21
CA PHE A 36 7.70 3.01 14.34
C PHE A 36 7.18 1.96 15.34
N LYS A 37 5.86 1.72 15.38
CA LYS A 37 5.27 0.67 16.24
C LYS A 37 5.64 -0.74 15.80
N TYR A 38 6.02 -0.90 14.53
CA TYR A 38 6.27 -2.18 13.89
C TYR A 38 7.76 -2.41 13.60
N GLY A 39 8.68 -1.66 14.23
CA GLY A 39 10.11 -1.87 14.05
C GLY A 39 10.87 -0.59 13.72
N GLY A 40 12.10 -0.50 14.22
CA GLY A 40 12.89 0.73 14.24
C GLY A 40 13.56 1.08 12.92
N GLU A 41 13.71 0.14 12.00
CA GLU A 41 14.48 0.39 10.78
C GLU A 41 13.61 0.98 9.68
N LEU A 42 12.41 0.46 9.43
CA LEU A 42 11.54 0.95 8.36
C LEU A 42 11.10 2.42 8.57
N GLU A 43 11.42 3.27 7.60
CA GLU A 43 11.10 4.70 7.54
C GLU A 43 9.86 4.98 6.70
N GLU A 44 9.69 4.28 5.57
CA GLU A 44 8.61 4.54 4.60
C GLU A 44 8.04 3.25 3.99
N ILE A 45 6.76 3.31 3.58
CA ILE A 45 6.12 2.27 2.76
C ILE A 45 5.58 2.91 1.49
N PHE A 46 6.11 2.48 0.34
CA PHE A 46 5.64 2.89 -0.98
C PHE A 46 4.62 1.88 -1.49
N ILE A 47 3.43 2.34 -1.83
CA ILE A 47 2.37 1.49 -2.37
C ILE A 47 2.09 1.92 -3.79
N LEU A 48 2.38 1.04 -4.75
CA LEU A 48 2.16 1.23 -6.17
C LEU A 48 0.97 0.41 -6.62
N PHE A 49 -0.14 1.07 -6.94
CA PHE A 49 -1.29 0.41 -7.55
C PHE A 49 -1.21 0.49 -9.08
N SER A 50 -1.42 -0.63 -9.77
CA SER A 50 -1.67 -0.67 -11.21
C SER A 50 -3.06 -1.20 -11.52
N VAL A 51 -3.75 -0.58 -12.48
CA VAL A 51 -5.13 -0.95 -12.87
C VAL A 51 -5.16 -1.75 -14.17
N ASP A 52 -4.07 -1.80 -14.94
CA ASP A 52 -4.00 -2.43 -16.26
C ASP A 52 -3.73 -3.95 -16.24
N GLY A 53 -3.76 -4.57 -15.06
CA GLY A 53 -3.52 -6.00 -14.88
C GLY A 53 -2.05 -6.40 -14.92
N ASP A 54 -1.15 -5.50 -15.33
CA ASP A 54 0.29 -5.70 -15.18
C ASP A 54 0.73 -5.28 -13.78
N THR A 55 1.54 -6.11 -13.12
CA THR A 55 2.15 -5.71 -11.84
C THR A 55 3.11 -4.56 -12.12
N PRO A 56 2.98 -3.41 -11.44
CA PRO A 56 3.84 -2.27 -11.74
C PRO A 56 5.29 -2.65 -11.45
N THR A 57 6.17 -2.38 -12.41
CA THR A 57 7.60 -2.54 -12.18
C THR A 57 8.04 -1.45 -11.21
N SER A 58 8.69 -1.84 -10.11
CA SER A 58 9.34 -0.90 -9.21
C SER A 58 10.18 0.09 -10.02
N ARG A 59 9.90 1.39 -9.84
CA ARG A 59 10.69 2.46 -10.46
C ARG A 59 11.80 2.96 -9.54
N TYR A 60 11.82 2.52 -8.28
CA TYR A 60 12.81 2.92 -7.31
C TYR A 60 14.01 1.98 -7.39
N GLN A 61 15.19 2.53 -7.64
CA GLN A 61 16.43 1.77 -7.50
C GLN A 61 16.67 1.60 -6.00
N HIS A 62 16.41 0.40 -5.48
CA HIS A 62 16.64 0.09 -4.07
C HIS A 62 18.13 0.24 -3.74
N HIS A 63 18.47 1.18 -2.85
CA HIS A 63 19.74 1.11 -2.15
C HIS A 63 19.57 0.26 -0.87
N PRO A 64 20.55 -0.58 -0.50
CA PRO A 64 20.50 -1.39 0.72
C PRO A 64 20.37 -0.58 2.03
N GLU A 65 20.64 0.72 1.94
CA GLU A 65 20.56 1.72 3.01
C GLU A 65 19.19 2.39 3.09
N ASP A 66 18.32 2.16 2.09
CA ASP A 66 16.99 2.73 2.09
C ASP A 66 16.07 1.83 2.92
N HIS A 67 15.64 2.35 4.06
CA HIS A 67 14.75 1.64 4.96
C HIS A 67 13.28 1.74 4.53
N PHE A 68 12.93 1.29 3.32
CA PHE A 68 11.55 1.29 2.85
C PHE A 68 11.06 -0.08 2.39
N LEU A 69 9.74 -0.22 2.35
CA LEU A 69 9.04 -1.38 1.80
C LEU A 69 8.23 -0.91 0.61
N GLU A 70 8.49 -1.48 -0.56
CA GLU A 70 7.69 -1.20 -1.76
C GLU A 70 6.70 -2.34 -2.02
N LEU A 71 5.45 -1.98 -2.28
CA LEU A 71 4.35 -2.90 -2.60
C LEU A 71 3.78 -2.59 -3.98
N ALA A 72 4.00 -3.49 -4.94
CA ALA A 72 3.39 -3.44 -6.25
C ALA A 72 2.09 -4.26 -6.25
N ILE A 73 0.96 -3.61 -6.49
CA ILE A 73 -0.37 -4.20 -6.34
C ILE A 73 -1.19 -3.98 -7.61
N ALA A 74 -1.65 -5.07 -8.22
CA ALA A 74 -2.63 -5.00 -9.30
C ALA A 74 -4.04 -4.86 -8.71
N LEU A 75 -4.81 -3.88 -9.19
CA LEU A 75 -6.22 -3.70 -8.87
C LEU A 75 -7.11 -4.31 -9.95
N PRO A 76 -8.27 -4.88 -9.58
CA PRO A 76 -9.20 -5.47 -10.54
C PRO A 76 -9.92 -4.38 -11.35
N GLU A 77 -9.48 -4.16 -12.60
CA GLU A 77 -10.03 -3.12 -13.51
C GLU A 77 -11.57 -3.19 -13.62
N LYS A 78 -12.13 -4.39 -13.77
CA LYS A 78 -13.58 -4.59 -13.96
C LYS A 78 -14.40 -4.14 -12.76
N GLU A 79 -13.88 -4.33 -11.56
CA GLU A 79 -14.53 -3.94 -10.31
C GLU A 79 -14.41 -2.43 -10.11
N LEU A 80 -13.24 -1.86 -10.41
CA LEU A 80 -13.00 -0.42 -10.35
C LEU A 80 -13.85 0.39 -11.34
N HIS A 81 -14.17 -0.15 -12.52
CA HIS A 81 -14.92 0.58 -13.54
C HIS A 81 -16.31 1.04 -13.06
N ASN A 82 -16.95 0.25 -12.20
CA ASN A 82 -18.30 0.53 -11.70
C ASN A 82 -18.31 1.01 -10.24
N ALA A 83 -17.15 1.10 -9.60
CA ALA A 83 -17.03 1.43 -8.19
C ALA A 83 -17.20 2.93 -7.94
N GLY A 84 -17.98 3.28 -6.91
CA GLY A 84 -17.95 4.61 -6.32
C GLY A 84 -16.66 4.87 -5.52
N GLU A 85 -16.51 6.08 -4.96
CA GLU A 85 -15.31 6.45 -4.19
C GLU A 85 -15.07 5.53 -2.97
N LYS A 86 -16.13 5.21 -2.22
CA LYS A 86 -16.03 4.33 -1.04
C LYS A 86 -15.64 2.90 -1.42
N GLU A 87 -16.24 2.39 -2.49
CA GLU A 87 -15.96 1.04 -3.00
C GLU A 87 -14.54 0.96 -3.54
N THR A 88 -14.08 2.01 -4.23
CA THR A 88 -12.68 2.13 -4.70
C THR A 88 -11.70 2.08 -3.53
N LEU A 89 -11.95 2.83 -2.45
CA LEU A 89 -11.09 2.80 -1.27
C LEU A 89 -11.07 1.42 -0.60
N LEU A 90 -12.23 0.76 -0.48
CA LEU A 90 -12.33 -0.61 0.05
C LEU A 90 -11.58 -1.61 -0.82
N LEU A 91 -11.68 -1.49 -2.15
CA LEU A 91 -10.93 -2.34 -3.09
C LEU A 91 -9.42 -2.15 -2.92
N MET A 92 -8.95 -0.91 -2.82
CA MET A 92 -7.54 -0.61 -2.60
C MET A 92 -7.04 -1.16 -1.25
N ALA A 93 -7.80 -0.97 -0.17
CA ALA A 93 -7.46 -1.49 1.15
C ALA A 93 -7.45 -3.03 1.18
N SER A 94 -8.41 -3.67 0.51
CA SER A 94 -8.49 -5.14 0.40
C SER A 94 -7.32 -5.71 -0.40
N ALA A 95 -6.97 -5.07 -1.51
CA ALA A 95 -5.82 -5.46 -2.32
C ALA A 95 -4.51 -5.26 -1.55
N LEU A 96 -4.38 -4.19 -0.78
CA LEU A 96 -3.26 -3.95 0.13
C LEU A 96 -3.14 -5.02 1.21
N LEU A 97 -4.24 -5.39 1.88
CA LEU A 97 -4.21 -6.48 2.87
C LEU A 97 -3.75 -7.79 2.22
N THR A 98 -4.23 -8.10 1.02
CA THR A 98 -3.83 -9.30 0.27
C THR A 98 -2.33 -9.28 -0.07
N ALA A 99 -1.81 -8.14 -0.54
CA ALA A 99 -0.40 -7.95 -0.83
C ALA A 99 0.47 -8.07 0.44
N LEU A 100 0.03 -7.48 1.55
CA LEU A 100 0.72 -7.62 2.82
C LEU A 100 0.77 -9.10 3.23
N GLN A 101 -0.35 -9.83 3.15
CA GLN A 101 -0.40 -11.26 3.50
C GLN A 101 0.56 -12.14 2.69
N SER A 102 0.86 -11.78 1.44
CA SER A 102 1.74 -12.56 0.57
C SER A 102 3.23 -12.35 0.86
N ILE A 103 3.61 -11.27 1.55
CA ILE A 103 5.03 -11.00 1.84
C ILE A 103 5.58 -12.07 2.81
N PRO A 104 6.70 -12.73 2.52
CA PRO A 104 7.36 -13.60 3.48
C PRO A 104 7.93 -12.79 4.65
N LYS A 105 7.86 -13.30 5.88
CA LYS A 105 8.42 -12.60 7.06
C LYS A 105 9.87 -12.17 6.89
N HIS A 106 10.69 -13.00 6.23
CA HIS A 106 12.12 -12.72 6.01
C HIS A 106 12.36 -11.60 4.98
N ALA A 107 11.39 -11.29 4.12
CA ALA A 107 11.51 -10.22 3.13
C ALA A 107 11.26 -8.83 3.74
N ALA A 108 10.69 -8.76 4.95
CA ALA A 108 10.42 -7.52 5.66
C ALA A 108 11.58 -7.05 6.56
N GLY A 109 12.70 -7.79 6.61
CA GLY A 109 13.84 -7.45 7.47
C GLY A 109 13.45 -7.34 8.94
N ALA A 110 13.77 -6.20 9.57
CA ALA A 110 13.43 -5.90 10.97
C ALA A 110 11.99 -5.35 11.17
N PHE A 111 11.21 -5.17 10.10
CA PHE A 111 9.82 -4.74 10.19
C PHE A 111 8.92 -5.92 10.62
N ASP A 112 8.19 -5.74 11.71
CA ASP A 112 7.17 -6.64 12.21
C ASP A 112 5.92 -6.59 11.35
N ILE A 113 6.07 -7.18 10.17
CA ILE A 113 5.02 -7.27 9.18
C ILE A 113 3.83 -8.11 9.66
N ALA A 114 4.02 -8.99 10.65
CA ALA A 114 2.95 -9.80 11.20
C ALA A 114 2.04 -8.97 12.11
N ALA A 115 2.61 -8.16 12.99
CA ALA A 115 1.86 -7.21 13.80
C ALA A 115 1.15 -6.17 12.93
N PHE A 116 1.85 -5.60 11.93
CA PHE A 116 1.23 -4.64 11.02
C PHE A 116 0.04 -5.23 10.25
N ARG A 117 0.17 -6.46 9.73
CA ARG A 117 -0.94 -7.17 9.07
C ARG A 117 -2.14 -7.38 9.98
N ALA A 118 -1.91 -7.74 11.24
CA ALA A 118 -2.99 -8.00 12.19
C ALA A 118 -3.78 -6.71 12.47
N ASP A 119 -3.08 -5.63 12.80
CA ASP A 119 -3.69 -4.31 13.03
C ASP A 119 -4.42 -3.80 11.79
N PHE A 120 -3.83 -4.01 10.60
CA PHE A 120 -4.45 -3.61 9.35
C PHE A 120 -5.74 -4.41 9.05
N ALA A 121 -5.71 -5.72 9.27
CA ALA A 121 -6.87 -6.58 9.05
C ALA A 121 -8.02 -6.23 10.01
N GLU A 122 -7.73 -5.92 11.27
CA GLU A 122 -8.74 -5.49 12.24
C GLU A 122 -9.41 -4.16 11.84
N MET A 123 -8.63 -3.25 11.25
CA MET A 123 -9.14 -1.93 10.84
C MET A 123 -10.01 -1.98 9.56
N VAL A 124 -9.77 -2.96 8.68
CA VAL A 124 -10.46 -3.10 7.39
C VAL A 124 -11.65 -4.09 7.45
N ALA A 125 -11.75 -4.88 8.53
CA ALA A 125 -12.87 -5.81 8.80
C ALA A 125 -14.15 -5.09 9.25
#